data_AF-A0A504Z0J6-F1
#
_entry.id   AF-A0A504Z0J6-F1
#
_cell.length_a   1.000
_cell.length_b   1.000
_cell.length_c   1.000
_cell.angle_alpha   90.00
_cell.angle_beta   90.00
_cell.angle_gamma   90.00
#
_symmetry.space_group_name_H-M   'P 1'
#
loop_
_entity.id
_entity.type
_entity.pdbx_description
1 polymer ?
#
loop_
_entity_poly.entity_id
_entity_poly.type
_entity_poly.pdbx_seq_one_letter_code
_entity_poly.pdbx_strand_id
1 'polypeptide(L)'
;MVLEVMLLLLLCSLLFMNGNLGREIILVTYYFSLLVLHSCYIQTGPILHSLTSFTQSEMTNSNSRDLKSMLRFAMENSDNTKPTELDPERAQWLQAALASASVDPTKQLKEDIGILEELLPKADEQAEKLVAVLDDILMLTEDLDLANDFFKLHGGNILFELILKGPEFLKSQSYQLLANVTQNNPEAQKICVQQNIMLELVTILTLEKKLTNLKQLLLALSCK
;
A
#
# COMPACT_ATOMS: atom_id res chain seq x y z
N MET A 1 6.95 13.56 -16.34
CA MET A 1 6.24 12.45 -15.67
C MET A 1 4.76 12.71 -15.40
N VAL A 2 4.34 13.54 -14.42
CA VAL A 2 2.89 13.76 -14.13
C VAL A 2 2.10 14.23 -15.36
N LEU A 3 2.67 15.16 -16.14
CA LEU A 3 2.05 15.66 -17.37
C LEU A 3 1.97 14.59 -18.47
N GLU A 4 2.93 13.67 -18.55
CA GLU A 4 2.98 12.62 -19.58
C GLU A 4 2.02 11.48 -19.27
N VAL A 5 1.90 11.09 -17.99
CA VAL A 5 0.89 10.12 -17.53
C VAL A 5 -0.51 10.70 -17.70
N MET A 6 -0.68 12.00 -17.43
CA MET A 6 -1.92 12.71 -17.73
C MET A 6 -2.26 12.74 -19.23
N LEU A 7 -1.28 12.99 -20.08
CA LEU A 7 -1.47 12.99 -21.54
C LEU A 7 -1.83 11.59 -22.03
N LEU A 8 -1.20 10.55 -21.48
CA LEU A 8 -1.49 9.14 -21.77
C LEU A 8 -2.90 8.73 -21.32
N LEU A 9 -3.35 9.16 -20.13
CA LEU A 9 -4.71 8.90 -19.66
C LEU A 9 -5.77 9.65 -20.50
N LEU A 10 -5.47 10.88 -20.94
CA LEU A 10 -6.31 11.64 -21.89
C LEU A 10 -6.33 10.99 -23.28
N LEU A 11 -5.18 10.52 -23.78
CA LEU A 11 -5.07 9.79 -25.04
C LEU A 11 -5.78 8.44 -24.99
N CYS A 12 -5.68 7.69 -23.89
CA CYS A 12 -6.47 6.49 -23.66
C CYS A 12 -7.96 6.83 -23.70
N SER A 13 -8.40 7.87 -23.00
CA SER A 13 -9.81 8.31 -23.02
C SER A 13 -10.29 8.66 -24.44
N LEU A 14 -9.45 9.31 -25.26
CA LEU A 14 -9.74 9.65 -26.65
C LEU A 14 -9.73 8.44 -27.59
N LEU A 15 -8.84 7.46 -27.37
CA LEU A 15 -8.81 6.20 -28.12
C LEU A 15 -10.01 5.31 -27.77
N PHE A 16 -10.43 5.29 -26.51
CA PHE A 16 -11.63 4.58 -26.04
C PHE A 16 -12.94 5.21 -26.56
N MET A 17 -12.97 6.52 -26.82
CA MET A 17 -14.12 7.20 -27.45
C MET A 17 -14.38 6.75 -28.91
N ASN A 18 -13.39 6.15 -29.58
CA ASN A 18 -13.52 5.60 -30.94
C ASN A 18 -13.82 4.10 -30.97
N GLY A 19 -13.73 3.41 -29.84
CA GLY A 19 -14.03 1.98 -29.70
C GLY A 19 -15.39 1.76 -29.03
N ASN A 20 -16.12 0.74 -29.46
CA ASN A 20 -17.47 0.42 -28.99
C ASN A 20 -17.51 -0.17 -27.56
N LEU A 21 -16.71 0.36 -26.63
CA LEU A 21 -16.68 -0.03 -25.21
C LEU A 21 -17.57 0.92 -24.39
N GLY A 22 -18.37 0.33 -23.51
CA GLY A 22 -19.54 0.95 -22.87
C GLY A 22 -19.28 2.32 -22.22
N ARG A 23 -20.27 3.21 -22.35
CA ARG A 23 -20.28 4.60 -21.85
C ARG A 23 -19.84 4.76 -20.38
N GLU A 24 -19.97 3.71 -19.57
CA GLU A 24 -19.56 3.73 -18.16
C GLU A 24 -18.04 3.77 -17.97
N ILE A 25 -17.26 3.11 -18.83
CA ILE A 25 -15.78 3.11 -18.74
C ILE A 25 -15.23 4.50 -19.09
N ILE A 26 -15.86 5.19 -20.05
CA ILE A 26 -15.51 6.54 -20.48
C ILE A 26 -15.78 7.56 -19.37
N LEU A 27 -16.90 7.41 -18.65
CA LEU A 27 -17.21 8.26 -17.50
C LEU A 27 -16.19 8.06 -16.37
N VAL A 28 -15.85 6.81 -16.04
CA VAL A 28 -14.88 6.51 -14.97
C VAL A 28 -13.50 7.09 -15.31
N THR A 29 -13.02 6.92 -16.55
CA THR A 29 -11.73 7.49 -16.98
C THR A 29 -11.75 9.02 -16.96
N TYR A 30 -12.81 9.65 -17.46
CA TYR A 30 -12.95 11.11 -17.46
C TYR A 30 -12.97 11.71 -16.04
N TYR A 31 -13.79 11.15 -15.14
CA TYR A 31 -13.85 11.58 -13.75
C TYR A 31 -12.52 11.38 -13.03
N PHE A 32 -11.82 10.28 -13.32
CA PHE A 32 -10.50 10.00 -12.76
C PHE A 32 -9.46 11.04 -13.20
N SER A 33 -9.43 11.38 -14.49
CA SER A 33 -8.56 12.44 -15.00
C SER A 33 -8.88 13.83 -14.41
N LEU A 34 -10.15 14.15 -14.15
CA LEU A 34 -10.53 15.39 -13.45
C LEU A 34 -10.10 15.41 -11.98
N LEU A 35 -10.21 14.28 -11.27
CA LEU A 35 -9.79 14.18 -9.88
C LEU A 35 -8.27 14.33 -9.74
N VAL A 36 -7.52 13.71 -10.66
CA VAL A 36 -6.06 13.82 -10.74
C VAL A 36 -5.64 15.26 -11.04
N LEU A 37 -6.31 15.95 -11.97
CA LEU A 37 -6.12 17.37 -12.28
C LEU A 37 -6.36 18.28 -11.07
N HIS A 38 -7.48 18.10 -10.37
CA HIS A 38 -7.84 18.91 -9.21
C HIS A 38 -6.82 18.76 -8.07
N SER A 39 -6.35 17.52 -7.84
CA SER A 39 -5.33 17.24 -6.83
C SER A 39 -3.93 17.73 -7.23
N CYS A 40 -3.55 17.71 -8.52
CA CYS A 40 -2.29 18.29 -9.00
C CYS A 40 -2.26 19.83 -8.95
N TYR A 41 -3.40 20.49 -9.15
CA TYR A 41 -3.52 21.95 -9.01
C TYR A 41 -3.30 22.39 -7.55
N ILE A 42 -3.76 21.60 -6.58
CA ILE A 42 -3.57 21.89 -5.15
C ILE A 42 -2.08 21.80 -4.75
N GLN A 43 -1.30 20.92 -5.37
CA GLN A 43 0.12 20.68 -5.03
C GLN A 43 1.12 21.61 -5.73
N THR A 44 0.71 22.37 -6.75
CA THR A 44 1.60 23.23 -7.54
C THR A 44 1.48 24.74 -7.24
N GLY A 45 0.60 25.13 -6.30
CA GLY A 45 0.53 26.50 -5.80
C GLY A 45 1.68 26.83 -4.83
N PRO A 46 2.40 27.95 -4.98
CA PRO A 46 3.54 28.31 -4.11
C PRO A 46 3.15 28.84 -2.72
N ILE A 47 2.02 28.41 -2.15
CA ILE A 47 1.54 28.86 -0.84
C ILE A 47 1.12 27.67 0.01
N LEU A 48 2.05 26.74 0.27
CA LEU A 48 1.89 25.78 1.37
C LEU A 48 3.21 25.37 2.04
N HIS A 49 4.33 25.99 1.68
CA HIS A 49 5.62 25.74 2.34
C HIS A 49 5.72 26.36 3.74
N SER A 50 4.73 27.17 4.15
CA SER A 50 4.62 27.72 5.50
C SER A 50 3.77 26.87 6.44
N LEU A 51 3.04 25.88 5.92
CA LEU A 51 2.15 25.02 6.73
C LEU A 51 2.69 23.60 6.89
N THR A 52 3.65 23.17 6.08
CA THR A 52 4.32 21.86 6.22
C THR A 52 5.48 21.85 7.20
N SER A 53 6.12 23.00 7.48
CA SER A 53 7.18 23.08 8.50
C SER A 53 6.66 23.01 9.94
N PHE A 54 5.34 23.01 10.15
CA PHE A 54 4.73 22.96 11.47
C PHE A 54 4.22 21.56 11.87
N THR A 55 4.17 20.60 10.94
CA THR A 55 3.67 19.24 11.22
C THR A 55 4.74 18.16 11.18
N GLN A 56 6.00 18.52 10.94
CA GLN A 56 7.07 17.56 10.66
C GLN A 56 7.98 17.23 11.85
N SER A 57 7.62 17.62 13.09
CA SER A 57 8.43 17.28 14.27
C SER A 57 7.97 16.05 15.08
N GLU A 58 6.79 15.46 14.84
CA GLU A 58 6.33 14.34 15.69
C GLU A 58 5.51 13.27 14.94
N MET A 59 6.08 12.63 13.93
CA MET A 59 5.56 11.34 13.46
C MET A 59 6.71 10.39 13.12
N THR A 60 7.35 9.87 14.18
CA THR A 60 8.27 8.76 14.06
C THR A 60 7.58 7.46 14.50
N ASN A 61 7.23 6.65 13.51
CA ASN A 61 7.54 5.22 13.44
C ASN A 61 6.96 4.27 14.52
N SER A 62 6.07 3.40 14.00
CA SER A 62 5.79 2.02 14.41
C SER A 62 4.92 1.77 15.66
N ASN A 63 3.75 1.19 15.38
CA ASN A 63 2.63 0.72 16.22
C ASN A 63 2.94 -0.21 17.44
N SER A 64 4.17 -0.23 17.94
CA SER A 64 4.54 -0.83 19.24
C SER A 64 5.04 0.24 20.23
N ARG A 65 5.65 1.32 19.74
CA ARG A 65 6.12 2.41 20.60
C ARG A 65 4.97 3.24 21.14
N ASP A 66 3.91 3.42 20.35
CA ASP A 66 2.79 4.31 20.69
C ASP A 66 1.99 3.83 21.92
N LEU A 67 1.63 2.54 21.98
CA LEU A 67 0.91 2.02 23.16
C LEU A 67 1.78 2.02 24.41
N LYS A 68 3.08 1.72 24.28
CA LYS A 68 4.02 1.72 25.40
C LYS A 68 4.31 3.13 25.91
N SER A 69 4.41 4.12 25.02
CA SER A 69 4.56 5.54 25.38
C SER A 69 3.28 6.11 25.94
N MET A 70 2.11 5.77 25.39
CA MET A 70 0.81 6.16 25.94
C MET A 70 0.58 5.54 27.32
N LEU A 71 0.93 4.26 27.52
CA LEU A 71 0.84 3.60 28.82
C LEU A 71 1.82 4.24 29.82
N ARG A 72 3.07 4.51 29.40
CA ARG A 72 4.05 5.25 30.22
C ARG A 72 3.54 6.63 30.60
N PHE A 73 3.04 7.39 29.63
CA PHE A 73 2.48 8.72 29.84
C PHE A 73 1.27 8.68 30.79
N ALA A 74 0.36 7.72 30.61
CA ALA A 74 -0.79 7.54 31.50
C ALA A 74 -0.37 7.15 32.93
N MET A 75 0.70 6.35 33.09
CA MET A 75 1.27 6.05 34.42
C MET A 75 1.91 7.31 35.04
N GLU A 76 2.69 8.06 34.27
CA GLU A 76 3.39 9.28 34.71
C GLU A 76 2.43 10.43 35.05
N ASN A 77 1.25 10.48 34.42
CA ASN A 77 0.24 11.53 34.60
C ASN A 77 -1.02 11.04 35.35
N SER A 78 -0.96 9.88 36.00
CA SER A 78 -2.05 9.43 36.88
C SER A 78 -2.06 10.28 38.15
N ASP A 79 -3.20 10.90 38.46
CA ASP A 79 -3.38 11.78 39.63
C ASP A 79 -2.99 11.08 40.94
N ASN A 80 -2.45 11.87 41.87
CA ASN A 80 -1.77 11.55 43.13
C ASN A 80 -2.47 10.62 44.16
N THR A 81 -3.37 9.72 43.77
CA THR A 81 -3.62 8.51 44.55
C THR A 81 -2.36 7.65 44.50
N LYS A 82 -1.54 7.78 45.55
CA LYS A 82 -0.27 7.07 45.80
C LYS A 82 0.03 6.00 44.73
N PRO A 83 1.08 6.17 43.90
CA PRO A 83 1.51 5.13 42.98
C PRO A 83 1.61 3.84 43.78
N THR A 84 0.74 2.88 43.49
CA THR A 84 0.94 1.54 44.04
C THR A 84 2.21 1.09 43.35
N GLU A 85 3.31 0.97 44.09
CA GLU A 85 4.54 0.42 43.56
C GLU A 85 4.17 -0.89 42.89
N LEU A 86 4.28 -0.92 41.55
CA LEU A 86 4.11 -2.13 40.79
C LEU A 86 5.23 -3.05 41.25
N ASP A 87 4.84 -4.08 42.00
CA ASP A 87 5.75 -5.14 42.38
C ASP A 87 6.55 -5.59 41.13
N PRO A 88 7.88 -5.69 41.22
CA PRO A 88 8.73 -5.96 40.06
C PRO A 88 8.34 -7.24 39.31
N GLU A 89 7.80 -8.25 40.00
CA GLU A 89 7.29 -9.47 39.37
C GLU A 89 6.06 -9.17 38.51
N ARG A 90 5.13 -8.35 39.02
CA ARG A 90 3.92 -7.93 38.29
C ARG A 90 4.23 -7.02 37.10
N ALA A 91 5.24 -6.16 37.21
CA ALA A 91 5.72 -5.33 36.10
C ALA A 91 6.37 -6.19 34.99
N GLN A 92 7.19 -7.18 35.36
CA GLN A 92 7.78 -8.12 34.40
C GLN A 92 6.72 -8.99 33.74
N TRP A 93 5.75 -9.49 34.50
CA TRP A 93 4.62 -10.23 33.95
C TRP A 93 3.82 -9.40 32.94
N LEU A 94 3.51 -8.14 33.26
CA LEU A 94 2.77 -7.26 32.35
C LEU A 94 3.58 -6.94 31.08
N GLN A 95 4.89 -6.69 31.21
CA GLN A 95 5.76 -6.49 30.05
C GLN A 95 5.85 -7.75 29.18
N ALA A 96 5.96 -8.93 29.78
CA ALA A 96 5.96 -10.20 29.06
C ALA A 96 4.62 -10.46 28.37
N ALA A 97 3.50 -10.19 29.04
CA ALA A 97 2.16 -10.33 28.48
C ALA A 97 1.96 -9.38 27.29
N LEU A 98 2.33 -8.10 27.43
CA LEU A 98 2.25 -7.11 26.34
C LEU A 98 3.16 -7.47 25.16
N ALA A 99 4.39 -7.92 25.42
CA ALA A 99 5.31 -8.35 24.37
C ALA A 99 4.84 -9.64 23.68
N SER A 100 4.24 -10.59 24.43
CA SER A 100 3.66 -11.81 23.86
C SER A 100 2.39 -11.56 23.06
N ALA A 101 1.69 -10.46 23.34
CA ALA A 101 0.48 -10.04 22.64
C ALA A 101 0.76 -9.18 21.39
N SER A 102 1.97 -8.61 21.27
CA SER A 102 2.36 -7.83 20.08
C SER A 102 3.00 -8.74 19.02
N VAL A 103 2.32 -8.93 17.91
CA VAL A 103 2.93 -9.54 16.71
C VAL A 103 3.85 -8.50 16.07
N ASP A 104 5.09 -8.90 15.74
CA ASP A 104 6.01 -8.06 14.98
C ASP A 104 5.54 -7.99 13.51
N PRO A 105 5.02 -6.85 13.04
CA PRO A 105 4.46 -6.75 11.69
C PRO A 105 5.50 -6.94 10.59
N THR A 106 6.76 -6.59 10.83
CA THR A 106 7.85 -6.80 9.86
C THR A 106 8.18 -8.28 9.73
N LYS A 107 8.16 -9.00 10.85
CA LYS A 107 8.34 -10.45 10.86
C LYS A 107 7.19 -11.15 10.15
N GLN A 108 5.95 -10.76 10.43
CA GLN A 108 4.75 -11.28 9.76
C GLN A 108 4.84 -11.06 8.25
N LEU A 109 5.13 -9.82 7.82
CA LEU A 109 5.31 -9.47 6.41
C LEU A 109 6.36 -10.35 5.71
N LYS A 110 7.48 -10.61 6.38
CA LYS A 110 8.53 -11.50 5.84
C LYS A 110 8.07 -12.95 5.72
N GLU A 111 7.33 -13.45 6.70
CA GLU A 111 6.77 -14.81 6.68
C GLU A 111 5.77 -14.94 5.54
N ASP A 112 4.89 -13.96 5.34
CA ASP A 112 3.89 -13.96 4.27
C ASP A 112 4.50 -13.89 2.87
N ILE A 113 5.53 -13.05 2.67
CA ILE A 113 6.31 -13.01 1.42
C ILE A 113 6.87 -14.41 1.12
N GLY A 114 7.45 -15.09 2.12
CA GLY A 114 7.99 -16.44 1.97
C GLY A 114 6.92 -17.48 1.61
N ILE A 115 5.72 -17.36 2.21
CA ILE A 115 4.60 -18.25 1.89
C ILE A 115 4.12 -18.03 0.44
N LEU A 116 4.02 -16.78 -0.02
CA LEU A 116 3.69 -16.51 -1.42
C LEU A 116 4.72 -17.12 -2.37
N GLU A 117 6.01 -16.95 -2.09
CA GLU A 117 7.11 -17.52 -2.87
C GLU A 117 7.01 -19.05 -3.00
N GLU A 118 6.68 -19.73 -1.90
CA GLU A 118 6.56 -21.20 -1.88
C GLU A 118 5.31 -21.70 -2.60
N LEU A 119 4.18 -21.00 -2.44
CA LEU A 119 2.88 -21.50 -2.88
C LEU A 119 2.50 -21.04 -4.28
N LEU A 120 3.07 -19.95 -4.80
CA LEU A 120 2.73 -19.44 -6.14
C LEU A 120 2.93 -20.48 -7.27
N PRO A 121 3.98 -21.33 -7.27
CA PRO A 121 4.10 -22.41 -8.26
C PRO A 121 3.01 -23.49 -8.18
N LYS A 122 2.28 -23.57 -7.06
CA LYS A 122 1.21 -24.55 -6.79
C LYS A 122 -0.15 -23.86 -6.61
N ALA A 123 -0.34 -22.73 -7.28
CA ALA A 123 -1.46 -21.84 -7.01
C ALA A 123 -2.85 -22.48 -7.10
N ASP A 124 -3.04 -23.43 -8.04
CA ASP A 124 -4.33 -24.09 -8.24
C ASP A 124 -4.75 -24.99 -7.06
N GLU A 125 -3.78 -25.52 -6.30
CA GLU A 125 -4.05 -26.39 -5.15
C GLU A 125 -4.24 -25.61 -3.84
N GLN A 126 -3.76 -24.37 -3.78
CA GLN A 126 -3.64 -23.57 -2.55
C GLN A 126 -4.29 -22.18 -2.70
N ALA A 127 -5.29 -22.05 -3.57
CA ALA A 127 -5.89 -20.77 -3.92
C ALA A 127 -6.39 -19.98 -2.70
N GLU A 128 -7.13 -20.63 -1.78
CA GLU A 128 -7.65 -19.98 -0.57
C GLU A 128 -6.53 -19.44 0.33
N LYS A 129 -5.45 -20.21 0.49
CA LYS A 129 -4.30 -19.81 1.31
C LYS A 129 -3.54 -18.65 0.68
N LEU A 130 -3.35 -18.67 -0.65
CA LEU A 130 -2.72 -17.57 -1.37
C LEU A 130 -3.52 -16.27 -1.26
N VAL A 131 -4.85 -16.34 -1.41
CA VAL A 131 -5.73 -15.17 -1.24
C VAL A 131 -5.60 -14.60 0.17
N ALA A 132 -5.65 -15.45 1.19
CA ALA A 132 -5.55 -15.02 2.59
C ALA A 132 -4.19 -14.37 2.92
N VAL A 133 -3.09 -14.94 2.43
CA VAL A 133 -1.74 -14.40 2.64
C VAL A 133 -1.58 -13.06 1.92
N LEU A 134 -2.11 -12.94 0.70
CA LEU A 134 -2.05 -11.68 -0.04
C LEU A 134 -2.94 -10.59 0.60
N ASP A 135 -4.07 -10.95 1.21
CA ASP A 135 -4.90 -10.05 2.02
C ASP A 135 -4.16 -9.56 3.28
N ASP A 136 -3.37 -10.42 3.93
CA ASP A 136 -2.57 -10.01 5.10
C ASP A 136 -1.47 -9.02 4.71
N ILE A 137 -0.76 -9.29 3.61
CA ILE A 137 0.24 -8.35 3.06
C ILE A 137 -0.42 -7.03 2.67
N LEU A 138 -1.61 -7.06 2.07
CA LEU A 138 -2.37 -5.85 1.75
C LEU A 138 -2.65 -5.00 3.00
N MET A 139 -3.05 -5.63 4.10
CA MET A 139 -3.30 -4.97 5.38
C MET A 139 -2.02 -4.40 5.98
N LEU A 140 -0.94 -5.18 6.01
CA LEU A 140 0.36 -4.75 6.55
C LEU A 140 0.93 -3.57 5.77
N THR A 141 0.80 -3.58 4.45
CA THR A 141 1.34 -2.54 3.56
C THR A 141 0.48 -1.28 3.44
N GLU A 142 -0.60 -1.17 4.21
CA GLU A 142 -1.25 0.13 4.45
C GLU A 142 -0.36 1.07 5.27
N ASP A 143 0.57 0.51 6.06
CA ASP A 143 1.62 1.25 6.74
C ASP A 143 2.80 1.53 5.79
N LEU A 144 3.22 2.79 5.70
CA LEU A 144 4.27 3.24 4.78
C LEU A 144 5.65 2.63 5.09
N ASP A 145 5.98 2.43 6.37
CA ASP A 145 7.25 1.83 6.76
C ASP A 145 7.27 0.35 6.33
N LEU A 146 6.16 -0.38 6.55
CA LEU A 146 6.01 -1.77 6.10
C LEU A 146 5.94 -1.90 4.58
N ALA A 147 5.33 -0.95 3.87
CA ALA A 147 5.36 -0.89 2.41
C ALA A 147 6.78 -0.73 1.86
N ASN A 148 7.63 0.06 2.53
CA ASN A 148 9.05 0.16 2.17
C ASN A 148 9.82 -1.11 2.51
N ASP A 149 9.55 -1.70 3.67
CA ASP A 149 10.16 -2.97 4.08
C ASP A 149 9.76 -4.12 3.16
N PHE A 150 8.54 -4.13 2.62
CA PHE A 150 8.10 -5.10 1.59
C PHE A 150 9.08 -5.15 0.41
N PHE A 151 9.53 -4.00 -0.10
CA PHE A 151 10.53 -3.97 -1.17
C PHE A 151 11.93 -4.40 -0.70
N LYS A 152 12.35 -4.01 0.50
CA LYS A 152 13.65 -4.44 1.08
C LYS A 152 13.71 -5.94 1.33
N LEU A 153 12.55 -6.55 1.62
CA LEU A 153 12.37 -7.99 1.81
C LEU A 153 12.18 -8.75 0.49
N HIS A 154 12.41 -8.11 -0.66
CA HIS A 154 12.27 -8.67 -2.01
C HIS A 154 10.84 -8.99 -2.45
N GLY A 155 9.82 -8.55 -1.71
CA GLY A 155 8.41 -8.74 -2.05
C GLY A 155 8.03 -8.12 -3.41
N GLY A 156 8.75 -7.10 -3.86
CA GLY A 156 8.58 -6.51 -5.20
C GLY A 156 8.72 -7.52 -6.34
N ASN A 157 9.62 -8.51 -6.22
CA ASN A 157 9.81 -9.54 -7.24
C ASN A 157 8.56 -10.40 -7.38
N ILE A 158 8.00 -10.85 -6.25
CA ILE A 158 6.77 -11.63 -6.19
C ILE A 158 5.60 -10.82 -6.75
N LEU A 159 5.49 -9.54 -6.36
CA LEU A 159 4.44 -8.65 -6.83
C LEU A 159 4.45 -8.52 -8.36
N PHE A 160 5.62 -8.32 -8.96
CA PHE A 160 5.74 -8.22 -10.41
C PHE A 160 5.45 -9.56 -11.09
N GLU A 161 5.86 -10.68 -10.50
CA GLU A 161 5.49 -12.01 -11.00
C GLU A 161 3.98 -12.23 -10.96
N LEU A 162 3.30 -11.88 -9.86
CA LEU A 162 1.86 -11.94 -9.73
C LEU A 162 1.14 -11.09 -10.79
N ILE A 163 1.62 -9.87 -11.02
CA ILE A 163 1.07 -8.94 -12.02
C ILE A 163 1.26 -9.45 -13.45
N LEU A 164 2.42 -10.01 -13.79
CA LEU A 164 2.73 -10.39 -15.17
C LEU A 164 2.30 -11.82 -15.50
N LYS A 165 2.47 -12.75 -14.57
CA LYS A 165 2.33 -14.21 -14.79
C LYS A 165 1.43 -14.90 -13.76
N GLY A 166 1.05 -14.21 -12.70
CA GLY A 166 0.22 -14.77 -11.63
C GLY A 166 -1.16 -15.23 -12.10
N PRO A 167 -1.79 -16.11 -11.31
CA PRO A 167 -3.10 -16.67 -11.64
C PRO A 167 -4.18 -15.60 -11.61
N GLU A 168 -5.21 -15.82 -12.42
CA GLU A 168 -6.26 -14.83 -12.67
C GLU A 168 -7.01 -14.40 -11.39
N PHE A 169 -7.19 -15.31 -10.43
CA PHE A 169 -7.90 -15.02 -9.19
C PHE A 169 -7.14 -14.07 -8.24
N LEU A 170 -5.82 -13.89 -8.42
CA LEU A 170 -5.00 -12.97 -7.63
C LEU A 170 -4.76 -11.62 -8.32
N LYS A 171 -5.12 -11.45 -9.60
CA LYS A 171 -4.78 -10.24 -10.38
C LYS A 171 -5.28 -8.96 -9.72
N SER A 172 -6.55 -8.93 -9.32
CA SER A 172 -7.16 -7.77 -8.65
C SER A 172 -6.41 -7.37 -7.38
N GLN A 173 -6.11 -8.34 -6.49
CA GLN A 173 -5.35 -8.08 -5.26
C GLN A 173 -3.90 -7.66 -5.56
N SER A 174 -3.30 -8.19 -6.61
CA SER A 174 -1.93 -7.84 -7.01
C SER A 174 -1.83 -6.39 -7.48
N TYR A 175 -2.79 -5.92 -8.29
CA TYR A 175 -2.85 -4.50 -8.66
C TYR A 175 -3.15 -3.61 -7.46
N GLN A 176 -4.02 -4.06 -6.55
CA GLN A 176 -4.30 -3.34 -5.31
C GLN A 176 -3.05 -3.23 -4.43
N LEU A 177 -2.25 -4.30 -4.32
CA LEU A 177 -1.03 -4.29 -3.54
C LEU A 177 -0.02 -3.32 -4.14
N LEU A 178 0.15 -3.32 -5.47
CA LEU A 178 0.96 -2.33 -6.14
C LEU A 178 0.48 -0.90 -5.85
N ALA A 179 -0.83 -0.67 -5.87
CA ALA A 179 -1.39 0.63 -5.51
C ALA A 179 -1.11 1.01 -4.05
N ASN A 180 -1.28 0.09 -3.09
CA ASN A 180 -1.01 0.33 -1.68
C ASN A 180 0.45 0.74 -1.47
N VAL A 181 1.38 -0.06 -1.99
CA VAL A 181 2.81 0.17 -1.73
C VAL A 181 3.35 1.39 -2.47
N THR A 182 2.69 1.90 -3.52
CA THR A 182 3.17 3.05 -4.31
C THR A 182 2.46 4.38 -3.99
N GLN A 183 1.29 4.36 -3.34
CA GLN A 183 0.56 5.58 -3.00
C GLN A 183 1.30 6.40 -1.94
N ASN A 184 1.59 7.67 -2.25
CA ASN A 184 2.36 8.57 -1.38
C ASN A 184 3.73 7.98 -0.98
N ASN A 185 4.28 7.08 -1.81
CA ASN A 185 5.53 6.39 -1.54
C ASN A 185 6.55 6.59 -2.70
N PRO A 186 7.37 7.66 -2.64
CA PRO A 186 8.36 7.95 -3.67
C PRO A 186 9.44 6.86 -3.84
N GLU A 187 9.76 6.11 -2.77
CA GLU A 187 10.76 5.03 -2.84
C GLU A 187 10.25 3.88 -3.70
N ALA A 188 9.03 3.40 -3.41
CA ALA A 188 8.37 2.36 -4.18
C ALA A 188 8.14 2.77 -5.65
N GLN A 189 7.73 4.01 -5.89
CA GLN A 189 7.53 4.54 -7.24
C GLN A 189 8.83 4.51 -8.05
N LYS A 190 9.96 4.89 -7.44
CA LYS A 190 11.27 4.84 -8.09
C LYS A 190 11.64 3.41 -8.49
N ILE A 191 11.40 2.44 -7.61
CA ILE A 191 11.63 1.02 -7.90
C ILE A 191 10.76 0.57 -9.09
N CYS A 192 9.48 0.92 -9.09
CA CYS A 192 8.54 0.58 -10.17
C CYS A 192 8.98 1.14 -11.53
N VAL A 193 9.45 2.39 -11.56
CA VAL A 193 9.99 3.02 -12.78
C VAL A 193 11.25 2.31 -13.26
N GLN A 194 12.18 1.97 -12.35
CA GLN A 194 13.42 1.26 -12.69
C GLN A 194 13.16 -0.15 -13.27
N GLN A 195 12.07 -0.79 -12.85
CA GLN A 195 11.66 -2.11 -13.30
C GLN A 195 10.74 -2.07 -14.53
N ASN A 196 10.49 -0.88 -15.12
CA ASN A 196 9.59 -0.67 -16.26
C ASN A 196 8.16 -1.19 -16.07
N ILE A 197 7.70 -1.40 -14.83
CA ILE A 197 6.40 -2.01 -14.57
C ILE A 197 5.25 -1.14 -15.11
N MET A 198 5.42 0.19 -15.13
CA MET A 198 4.40 1.11 -15.63
C MET A 198 4.05 0.88 -17.11
N LEU A 199 5.05 0.56 -17.95
CA LEU A 199 4.81 0.27 -19.37
C LEU A 199 4.05 -1.05 -19.54
N GLU A 200 4.37 -2.05 -18.72
CA GLU A 200 3.66 -3.33 -18.69
C GLU A 200 2.20 -3.12 -18.24
N LEU A 201 1.95 -2.33 -17.21
CA LEU A 201 0.59 -2.04 -16.73
C LEU A 201 -0.27 -1.32 -17.77
N VAL A 202 0.30 -0.39 -18.53
CA VAL A 202 -0.40 0.27 -19.65
C VAL A 202 -0.72 -0.76 -20.75
N THR A 203 0.18 -1.69 -21.03
CA THR A 203 -0.07 -2.76 -22.00
C THR A 203 -1.20 -3.67 -21.52
N ILE A 204 -1.14 -4.11 -20.26
CA ILE A 204 -2.17 -4.92 -19.60
C ILE A 204 -3.52 -4.20 -19.62
N LEU A 205 -3.57 -2.88 -19.40
CA LEU A 205 -4.79 -2.09 -19.40
C LEU A 205 -5.56 -2.20 -20.72
N THR A 206 -4.86 -2.33 -21.85
CA THR A 206 -5.49 -2.49 -23.18
C THR A 206 -6.08 -3.88 -23.42
N LEU A 207 -5.64 -4.87 -22.64
CA LEU A 207 -6.00 -6.28 -22.80
C LEU A 207 -7.01 -6.75 -21.75
N GLU A 208 -7.02 -6.13 -20.58
CA GLU A 208 -7.86 -6.49 -19.45
C GLU A 208 -9.35 -6.20 -19.73
N LYS A 209 -10.21 -7.17 -19.40
CA LYS A 209 -11.66 -7.12 -19.67
C LYS A 209 -12.47 -7.18 -18.39
N LYS A 210 -11.90 -7.68 -17.30
CA LYS A 210 -12.61 -7.79 -16.03
C LYS A 210 -12.63 -6.46 -15.31
N LEU A 211 -13.84 -5.99 -14.99
CA LEU A 211 -14.04 -4.70 -14.34
C LEU A 211 -13.34 -4.63 -12.97
N THR A 212 -13.31 -5.74 -12.22
CA THR A 212 -12.63 -5.84 -10.92
C THR A 212 -11.13 -5.55 -11.07
N ASN A 213 -10.50 -6.18 -12.06
CA ASN A 213 -9.08 -6.02 -12.36
C ASN A 213 -8.79 -4.61 -12.88
N LEU A 214 -9.60 -4.11 -13.82
CA LEU A 214 -9.47 -2.75 -14.38
C LEU A 214 -9.51 -1.68 -13.29
N LYS A 215 -10.43 -1.79 -12.34
CA LYS A 215 -10.54 -0.84 -11.22
C LYS A 215 -9.22 -0.74 -10.45
N GLN A 216 -8.65 -1.87 -10.07
CA GLN A 216 -7.42 -1.88 -9.27
C GLN A 216 -6.18 -1.54 -10.10
N LEU A 217 -6.16 -1.93 -11.38
CA LEU A 217 -5.11 -1.56 -12.31
C LEU A 217 -5.04 -0.04 -12.53
N LEU A 218 -6.18 0.61 -12.70
CA LEU A 218 -6.27 2.08 -12.81
C LEU A 218 -5.82 2.75 -11.50
N LEU A 219 -6.17 2.18 -10.35
CA LEU A 219 -5.71 2.66 -9.06
C LEU A 219 -4.17 2.58 -8.97
N ALA A 220 -3.56 1.46 -9.36
CA ALA A 220 -2.11 1.29 -9.37
C ALA A 220 -1.41 2.29 -10.30
N LEU A 221 -1.99 2.56 -11.48
CA LEU A 221 -1.46 3.54 -12.44
C LEU A 221 -1.57 5.00 -11.95
N SER A 222 -2.39 5.25 -10.93
CA SER A 222 -2.68 6.59 -10.44
C SER A 222 -1.76 7.10 -9.33
N CYS A 223 -0.80 6.27 -8.93
CA CYS A 223 0.09 6.58 -7.82
C CYS A 223 0.77 7.95 -8.00
N LYS A 224 0.78 8.72 -6.92
CA LYS A 224 1.35 10.07 -6.81
C LYS A 224 2.39 10.09 -5.71
#